data_AF-A0A935JX47-F1
#
_entry.id   AF-A0A935JX47-F1
#
_cell.length_a   1.000
_cell.length_b   1.000
_cell.length_c   1.000
_cell.angle_alpha   90.00
_cell.angle_beta   90.00
_cell.angle_gamma   90.00
#
_symmetry.space_group_name_H-M   'P 1'
#
loop_
_entity.id
_entity.type
_entity.pdbx_description
1 polymer ?
#
loop_
_entity_poly.entity_id
_entity_poly.type
_entity_poly.pdbx_seq_one_letter_code
_entity_poly.pdbx_strand_id
1 'polypeptide(L)'
;MLLALTPALAQQSQTGAMPPMTDAVAPATKTFSQQELDQLMAPIALYPDALLALGILMAATYPLEVVEAARWVKANPKVTGKALEDAMAKQSWDPSVKSLTSVPQVLAQMNDKLDWTQKLGDAFLAQQGDVMDTVQMLRAKADATGNLKTTEQQVVKTETQGSQTIYVVESPKPEVVYVPTYNPSVVYGTWWYPTPP
;
A
#
# COMPACT_ATOMS: atom_id res chain seq x y z
N MET A 1 -61.50 -35.18 34.14
CA MET A 1 -61.63 -36.48 33.43
C MET A 1 -61.85 -36.12 31.96
N LEU A 2 -60.99 -36.36 30.96
CA LEU A 2 -59.79 -37.16 30.70
C LEU A 2 -58.87 -36.31 29.77
N LEU A 3 -57.57 -36.14 30.04
CA LEU A 3 -56.40 -36.79 29.36
C LEU A 3 -56.51 -37.11 27.85
N ALA A 4 -55.70 -36.40 27.04
CA ALA A 4 -54.94 -36.87 25.86
C ALA A 4 -54.07 -35.67 25.34
N LEU A 5 -52.74 -35.56 25.44
CA LEU A 5 -51.57 -36.34 24.98
C LEU A 5 -51.36 -36.44 23.44
N THR A 6 -50.55 -35.48 22.92
CA THR A 6 -49.50 -35.59 21.85
C THR A 6 -49.93 -35.88 20.39
N PRO A 7 -49.15 -35.47 19.33
CA PRO A 7 -47.68 -35.39 19.31
C PRO A 7 -47.03 -34.11 18.73
N ALA A 8 -45.82 -33.87 19.24
CA ALA A 8 -44.82 -32.97 18.68
C ALA A 8 -44.23 -33.57 17.38
N LEU A 9 -44.15 -32.77 16.33
CA LEU A 9 -43.36 -33.09 15.14
C LEU A 9 -41.87 -32.93 15.50
N ALA A 10 -41.14 -34.05 15.53
CA ALA A 10 -39.69 -34.05 15.52
C ALA A 10 -39.19 -33.71 14.11
N GLN A 11 -38.53 -32.57 13.94
CA GLN A 11 -37.73 -32.30 12.73
C GLN A 11 -36.42 -33.10 12.83
N GLN A 12 -36.32 -34.16 12.03
CA GLN A 12 -35.06 -34.85 11.74
C GLN A 12 -34.11 -33.89 10.99
N SER A 13 -33.02 -33.50 11.64
CA SER A 13 -31.89 -32.87 10.98
C SER A 13 -31.17 -33.91 10.12
N GLN A 14 -31.22 -33.76 8.80
CA GLN A 14 -30.40 -34.53 7.87
C GLN A 14 -28.94 -34.07 7.99
N THR A 15 -28.10 -34.88 8.60
CA THR A 15 -26.63 -34.79 8.50
C THR A 15 -26.19 -35.30 7.12
N GLY A 16 -26.09 -34.39 6.15
CA GLY A 16 -25.32 -34.63 4.93
C GLY A 16 -23.83 -34.57 5.26
N ALA A 17 -23.15 -35.71 5.22
CA ALA A 17 -21.69 -35.78 5.32
C ALA A 17 -21.07 -35.14 4.06
N MET A 18 -20.51 -33.96 4.21
CA MET A 18 -19.64 -33.35 3.20
C MET A 18 -18.26 -34.03 3.30
N PRO A 19 -17.66 -34.51 2.21
CA PRO A 19 -16.31 -35.05 2.25
C PRO A 19 -15.33 -33.93 2.68
N PRO A 20 -14.28 -34.25 3.46
CA PRO A 20 -13.28 -33.25 3.81
C PRO A 20 -12.53 -32.82 2.54
N MET A 21 -12.82 -31.61 2.05
CA MET A 21 -11.95 -30.91 1.12
C MET A 21 -10.69 -30.55 1.89
N THR A 22 -9.71 -31.45 1.85
CA THR A 22 -8.33 -31.10 2.19
C THR A 22 -7.73 -30.47 0.95
N ASP A 23 -8.14 -29.24 0.64
CA ASP A 23 -7.36 -28.41 -0.28
C ASP A 23 -6.08 -28.07 0.46
N ALA A 24 -5.05 -28.87 0.21
CA ALA A 24 -3.68 -28.46 0.45
C ALA A 24 -3.46 -27.19 -0.38
N VAL A 25 -3.57 -26.02 0.25
CA VAL A 25 -3.13 -24.75 -0.33
C VAL A 25 -1.65 -24.92 -0.63
N ALA A 26 -1.32 -25.20 -1.89
CA ALA A 26 0.06 -25.17 -2.35
C ALA A 26 0.62 -23.80 -1.95
N PRO A 27 1.83 -23.73 -1.36
CA PRO A 27 2.41 -22.45 -1.00
C PRO A 27 2.47 -21.60 -2.28
N ALA A 28 1.81 -20.44 -2.25
CA ALA A 28 1.86 -19.49 -3.35
C ALA A 28 3.34 -19.23 -3.66
N THR A 29 3.78 -19.56 -4.87
CA THR A 29 5.15 -19.34 -5.30
C THR A 29 5.40 -17.83 -5.23
N LYS A 30 6.28 -17.39 -4.33
CA LYS A 30 6.65 -15.97 -4.22
C LYS A 30 7.34 -15.55 -5.52
N THR A 31 6.73 -14.62 -6.26
CA THR A 31 7.21 -14.12 -7.56
C THR A 31 8.42 -13.19 -7.40
N PHE A 32 8.46 -12.43 -6.32
CA PHE A 32 9.51 -11.50 -5.91
C PHE A 32 10.22 -12.03 -4.67
N SER A 33 11.55 -11.96 -4.70
CA SER A 33 12.39 -12.23 -3.54
C SER A 33 12.30 -11.11 -2.51
N GLN A 34 12.64 -11.40 -1.26
CA GLN A 34 12.67 -10.38 -0.20
C GLN A 34 13.64 -9.23 -0.55
N GLN A 35 14.77 -9.54 -1.17
CA GLN A 35 15.74 -8.52 -1.60
C GLN A 35 15.12 -7.55 -2.61
N GLU A 36 14.36 -8.06 -3.58
CA GLU A 36 13.69 -7.22 -4.57
C GLU A 36 12.60 -6.36 -3.93
N LEU A 37 11.81 -6.91 -3.00
CA LEU A 37 10.81 -6.14 -2.26
C LEU A 37 11.47 -5.03 -1.43
N ASP A 38 12.56 -5.34 -0.72
CA ASP A 38 13.31 -4.37 0.08
C ASP A 38 13.83 -3.22 -0.79
N GLN A 39 14.35 -3.53 -1.98
CA GLN A 39 14.82 -2.52 -2.94
C GLN A 39 13.68 -1.70 -3.55
N LEU A 40 12.55 -2.34 -3.89
CA LEU A 40 11.37 -1.66 -4.45
C LEU A 40 10.74 -0.69 -3.44
N MET A 41 10.67 -1.10 -2.16
CA MET A 41 10.01 -0.33 -1.09
C MET A 41 10.92 0.72 -0.46
N ALA A 42 12.23 0.50 -0.42
CA ALA A 42 13.21 1.41 0.16
C ALA A 42 13.01 2.91 -0.16
N PRO A 43 12.75 3.34 -1.41
CA PRO A 43 12.58 4.77 -1.71
C PRO A 43 11.25 5.36 -1.25
N ILE A 44 10.25 4.55 -0.90
CA ILE A 44 8.89 5.00 -0.60
C ILE A 44 8.38 4.58 0.79
N ALA A 45 9.05 3.67 1.50
CA ALA A 45 8.54 3.10 2.75
C ALA A 45 8.37 4.12 3.88
N LEU A 46 9.06 5.27 3.85
CA LEU A 46 8.87 6.34 4.84
C LEU A 46 7.78 7.35 4.44
N TYR A 47 7.11 7.16 3.31
CA TYR A 47 6.04 8.05 2.89
C TYR A 47 4.80 7.86 3.78
N PRO A 48 3.91 8.86 3.86
CA PRO A 48 2.64 8.72 4.57
C PRO A 48 1.82 7.55 4.05
N ASP A 49 1.17 6.80 4.94
CA ASP A 49 0.46 5.55 4.64
C ASP A 49 -0.63 5.75 3.58
N ALA A 50 -1.36 6.87 3.68
CA ALA A 50 -2.39 7.23 2.72
C ALA A 50 -1.81 7.44 1.30
N LEU A 51 -0.63 8.04 1.19
CA LEU A 51 0.05 8.22 -0.10
C LEU A 51 0.63 6.90 -0.60
N LEU A 52 1.23 6.11 0.28
CA LEU A 52 1.89 4.85 -0.04
C LEU A 52 0.89 3.82 -0.58
N ALA A 53 -0.13 3.49 0.22
CA ALA A 53 -1.07 2.44 -0.11
C ALA A 53 -2.07 2.86 -1.20
N LEU A 54 -2.72 4.01 -1.04
CA LEU A 54 -3.79 4.43 -1.96
C LEU A 54 -3.28 5.19 -3.17
N GLY A 55 -2.17 5.92 -3.04
CA GLY A 55 -1.60 6.68 -4.15
C GLY A 55 -0.65 5.85 -4.99
N ILE A 56 0.44 5.38 -4.39
CA ILE A 56 1.58 4.83 -5.12
C ILE A 56 1.35 3.36 -5.51
N LEU A 57 1.04 2.48 -4.56
CA LEU A 57 0.92 1.04 -4.82
C LEU A 57 -0.26 0.73 -5.74
N MET A 58 -1.42 1.35 -5.50
CA MET A 58 -2.60 1.20 -6.37
C MET A 58 -2.37 1.80 -7.76
N ALA A 59 -1.85 3.03 -7.88
CA ALA A 59 -1.63 3.64 -9.20
C ALA A 59 -0.53 2.91 -10.01
N ALA A 60 0.40 2.22 -9.35
CA ALA A 60 1.41 1.42 -10.02
C ALA A 60 0.83 0.26 -10.84
N THR A 61 -0.40 -0.17 -10.52
CA THR A 61 -1.17 -1.15 -11.32
C THR A 61 -1.78 -0.56 -12.60
N TYR A 62 -1.69 0.77 -12.79
CA TYR A 62 -2.21 1.51 -13.95
C TYR A 62 -1.11 2.36 -14.63
N PRO A 63 0.01 1.77 -15.11
CA PRO A 63 1.17 2.52 -15.58
C PRO A 63 0.88 3.42 -16.79
N LEU A 64 -0.08 3.05 -17.66
CA LEU A 64 -0.49 3.92 -18.76
C LEU A 64 -1.16 5.21 -18.26
N GLU A 65 -2.07 5.08 -17.29
CA GLU A 65 -2.76 6.23 -16.70
C GLU A 65 -1.78 7.13 -15.94
N VAL A 66 -0.78 6.55 -15.27
CA VAL A 66 0.32 7.29 -14.63
C VAL A 66 1.05 8.17 -15.66
N VAL A 67 1.38 7.64 -16.83
CA VAL A 67 2.03 8.40 -17.91
C VAL A 67 1.13 9.51 -18.44
N GLU A 68 -0.16 9.21 -18.66
CA GLU A 68 -1.13 10.19 -19.13
C GLU A 68 -1.31 11.33 -18.12
N ALA A 69 -1.48 10.99 -16.84
CA ALA A 69 -1.62 11.94 -15.75
C ALA A 69 -0.35 12.78 -15.59
N ALA A 70 0.84 12.18 -15.67
CA ALA A 70 2.11 12.93 -15.59
C ALA A 70 2.25 13.94 -16.73
N ARG A 71 1.91 13.54 -17.96
CA ARG A 71 1.88 14.45 -19.13
C ARG A 71 0.86 15.55 -18.94
N TRP A 72 -0.33 15.22 -18.43
CA TRP A 72 -1.39 16.19 -18.17
C TRP A 72 -0.95 17.24 -17.14
N VAL A 73 -0.39 16.81 -15.99
CA VAL A 73 0.09 17.73 -14.94
C VAL A 73 1.20 18.63 -15.49
N LYS A 74 2.14 18.08 -16.27
CA LYS A 74 3.21 18.86 -16.92
C LYS A 74 2.68 19.90 -17.90
N ALA A 75 1.61 19.58 -18.63
CA ALA A 75 0.95 20.50 -19.55
C ALA A 75 0.08 21.56 -18.83
N ASN A 76 -0.32 21.29 -17.58
CA ASN A 76 -1.26 22.10 -16.82
C ASN A 76 -0.67 22.58 -15.47
N PRO A 77 0.54 23.21 -15.44
CA PRO A 77 1.25 23.51 -14.18
C PRO A 77 0.54 24.53 -13.28
N LYS A 78 -0.46 25.26 -13.80
CA LYS A 78 -1.24 26.27 -13.07
C LYS A 78 -2.58 25.75 -12.56
N VAL A 79 -2.94 24.51 -12.89
CA VAL A 79 -4.23 23.92 -12.49
C VAL A 79 -4.06 23.22 -11.14
N THR A 80 -4.58 23.84 -10.08
CA THR A 80 -4.45 23.38 -8.70
C THR A 80 -5.77 23.53 -7.93
N GLY A 81 -5.84 22.97 -6.72
CA GLY A 81 -7.01 23.04 -5.85
C GLY A 81 -8.30 22.59 -6.54
N LYS A 82 -9.38 23.35 -6.37
CA LYS A 82 -10.69 23.04 -6.96
C LYS A 82 -10.67 22.86 -8.49
N ALA A 83 -9.82 23.61 -9.19
CA ALA A 83 -9.69 23.48 -10.65
C ALA A 83 -9.05 22.14 -11.06
N LEU A 84 -8.12 21.64 -10.23
CA LEU A 84 -7.56 20.30 -10.40
C LEU A 84 -8.61 19.23 -10.12
N GLU A 85 -9.36 19.35 -9.03
CA GLU A 85 -10.47 18.43 -8.70
C GLU A 85 -11.49 18.34 -9.84
N ASP A 86 -11.92 19.49 -10.38
CA ASP A 86 -12.88 19.56 -11.49
C ASP A 86 -12.32 18.97 -12.80
N ALA A 87 -11.01 19.10 -13.01
CA ALA A 87 -10.34 18.47 -14.15
C ALA A 87 -10.26 16.94 -13.96
N MET A 88 -9.88 16.48 -12.77
CA MET A 88 -9.75 15.06 -12.44
C MET A 88 -11.10 14.34 -12.46
N ALA A 89 -12.20 15.02 -12.10
CA ALA A 89 -13.55 14.48 -12.20
C ALA A 89 -13.96 14.11 -13.64
N LYS A 90 -13.33 14.72 -14.65
CA LYS A 90 -13.60 14.44 -16.07
C LYS A 90 -12.73 13.32 -16.64
N GLN A 91 -11.66 12.94 -15.94
CA GLN A 91 -10.76 11.88 -16.38
C GLN A 91 -11.36 10.51 -16.06
N SER A 92 -11.13 9.53 -16.93
CA SER A 92 -11.55 8.14 -16.71
C SER A 92 -10.59 7.33 -15.83
N TRP A 93 -9.47 7.92 -15.41
CA TRP A 93 -8.44 7.26 -14.62
C TRP A 93 -8.95 6.75 -13.27
N ASP A 94 -8.23 5.79 -12.70
CA ASP A 94 -8.45 5.28 -11.35
C ASP A 94 -8.33 6.41 -10.29
N PRO A 95 -9.12 6.38 -9.20
CA PRO A 95 -9.01 7.34 -8.12
C PRO A 95 -7.59 7.49 -7.54
N SER A 96 -6.80 6.41 -7.49
CA SER A 96 -5.40 6.46 -7.05
C SER A 96 -4.54 7.35 -7.94
N VAL A 97 -4.64 7.19 -9.26
CA VAL A 97 -3.91 7.99 -10.26
C VAL A 97 -4.35 9.45 -10.23
N LYS A 98 -5.66 9.71 -10.10
CA LYS A 98 -6.21 11.06 -9.92
C LYS A 98 -5.63 11.74 -8.68
N SER A 99 -5.58 11.02 -7.56
CA SER A 99 -5.01 11.53 -6.31
C SER A 99 -3.55 11.96 -6.48
N LEU A 100 -2.74 11.19 -7.21
CA LEU A 100 -1.32 11.50 -7.47
C LEU A 100 -1.10 12.80 -8.24
N THR A 101 -2.09 13.33 -8.96
CA THR A 101 -1.97 14.65 -9.62
C THR A 101 -1.81 15.81 -8.63
N SER A 102 -2.24 15.62 -7.39
CA SER A 102 -2.00 16.56 -6.28
C SER A 102 -0.59 16.43 -5.68
N VAL A 103 0.17 15.41 -6.08
CA VAL A 103 1.55 15.13 -5.64
C VAL A 103 2.48 15.00 -6.86
N PRO A 104 2.71 16.09 -7.64
CA PRO A 104 3.38 16.02 -8.94
C PRO A 104 4.76 15.36 -8.92
N GLN A 105 5.50 15.50 -7.82
CA GLN A 105 6.83 14.91 -7.66
C GLN A 105 6.82 13.37 -7.67
N VAL A 106 5.81 12.76 -7.03
CA VAL A 106 5.66 11.29 -6.99
C VAL A 106 5.18 10.79 -8.35
N LEU A 107 4.21 11.50 -8.93
CA LEU A 107 3.71 11.17 -10.27
C LEU A 107 4.81 11.25 -11.33
N ALA A 108 5.68 12.28 -11.24
CA ALA A 108 6.85 12.40 -12.10
C ALA A 108 7.85 11.25 -11.87
N GLN A 109 8.15 10.90 -10.61
CA GLN A 109 9.02 9.76 -10.30
C GLN A 109 8.48 8.45 -10.90
N MET A 110 7.18 8.19 -10.80
CA MET A 110 6.56 7.00 -11.38
C MET A 110 6.63 7.01 -12.91
N ASN A 111 6.37 8.16 -13.54
CA ASN A 111 6.50 8.32 -14.99
C ASN A 111 7.95 8.17 -15.48
N ASP A 112 8.93 8.68 -14.73
CA ASP A 112 10.33 8.66 -15.14
C ASP A 112 10.99 7.29 -14.89
N LYS A 113 10.43 6.49 -13.99
CA LYS A 113 10.91 5.15 -13.62
C LYS A 113 9.86 4.08 -13.92
N LEU A 114 9.43 3.96 -15.18
CA LEU A 114 8.37 3.02 -15.60
C LEU A 114 8.67 1.56 -15.24
N ASP A 115 9.91 1.09 -15.38
CA ASP A 115 10.29 -0.27 -14.98
C ASP A 115 10.08 -0.51 -13.48
N TRP A 116 10.37 0.49 -12.65
CA TRP A 116 10.12 0.43 -11.21
C TRP A 116 8.63 0.47 -10.91
N THR A 117 7.87 1.35 -11.58
CA THR A 117 6.42 1.44 -11.41
C THR A 117 5.72 0.14 -11.82
N GLN A 118 6.13 -0.49 -12.92
CA GLN A 118 5.58 -1.77 -13.32
C GLN A 118 5.87 -2.86 -12.28
N LYS A 119 7.14 -3.02 -11.87
CA LYS A 119 7.51 -3.99 -10.83
C LYS A 119 6.78 -3.75 -9.52
N LEU A 120 6.53 -2.49 -9.17
CA LEU A 120 5.80 -2.11 -7.98
C LEU A 120 4.34 -2.58 -8.05
N GLY A 121 3.68 -2.36 -9.18
CA GLY A 121 2.32 -2.86 -9.43
C GLY A 121 2.26 -4.38 -9.42
N ASP A 122 3.20 -5.04 -10.11
CA ASP A 122 3.29 -6.51 -10.17
C ASP A 122 3.52 -7.12 -8.78
N ALA A 123 4.43 -6.54 -7.97
CA ALA A 123 4.71 -6.98 -6.62
C ALA A 123 3.51 -6.79 -5.69
N PHE A 124 2.82 -5.66 -5.80
CA PHE A 124 1.63 -5.38 -5.00
C PHE A 124 0.47 -6.34 -5.33
N LEU A 125 0.27 -6.63 -6.62
CA LEU A 125 -0.77 -7.58 -7.07
C LEU A 125 -0.44 -9.04 -6.69
N ALA A 126 0.83 -9.43 -6.76
CA ALA A 126 1.25 -10.81 -6.50
C ALA A 126 1.45 -11.11 -5.01
N GLN A 127 1.98 -10.15 -4.24
CA GLN A 127 2.50 -10.35 -2.89
C GLN A 127 2.18 -9.17 -1.96
N GLN A 128 0.93 -8.70 -1.96
CA GLN A 128 0.48 -7.57 -1.14
C GLN A 128 0.94 -7.66 0.33
N GLY A 129 0.80 -8.83 0.96
CA GLY A 129 1.24 -9.04 2.34
C GLY A 129 2.74 -8.80 2.53
N ASP A 130 3.58 -9.45 1.72
CA ASP A 130 5.04 -9.30 1.81
C ASP A 130 5.48 -7.84 1.51
N VAL A 131 4.79 -7.15 0.59
CA VAL A 131 5.03 -5.73 0.29
C VAL A 131 4.80 -4.86 1.52
N MET A 132 3.66 -5.04 2.21
CA MET A 132 3.34 -4.26 3.41
C MET A 132 4.23 -4.63 4.60
N ASP A 133 4.58 -5.91 4.76
CA ASP A 133 5.53 -6.36 5.79
C ASP A 133 6.91 -5.74 5.57
N THR A 134 7.34 -5.64 4.30
CA THR A 134 8.61 -4.99 3.93
C THR A 134 8.60 -3.51 4.32
N VAL A 135 7.50 -2.79 4.09
CA VAL A 135 7.35 -1.39 4.52
C VAL A 135 7.52 -1.26 6.03
N GLN A 136 6.87 -2.11 6.82
CA GLN A 136 6.95 -2.06 8.27
C GLN A 136 8.35 -2.42 8.79
N MET A 137 9.01 -3.39 8.16
CA MET A 137 10.40 -3.75 8.46
C MET A 137 11.34 -2.56 8.19
N LEU A 138 11.18 -1.88 7.04
CA LEU A 138 11.99 -0.70 6.70
C LEU A 138 11.75 0.46 7.68
N ARG A 139 10.49 0.69 8.09
CA ARG A 139 10.15 1.69 9.12
C ARG A 139 10.78 1.37 10.47
N ALA A 140 10.76 0.11 10.89
CA ALA A 140 11.44 -0.33 12.11
C ALA A 140 12.94 -0.07 12.07
N LYS A 141 13.59 -0.28 10.91
CA LYS A 141 15.01 0.04 10.72
C LYS A 141 15.29 1.55 10.76
N ALA A 142 14.42 2.35 10.15
CA ALA A 142 14.54 3.80 10.20
C ALA A 142 14.32 4.34 11.63
N ASP A 143 13.43 3.75 12.40
CA ASP A 143 13.24 4.06 13.82
C ASP A 143 14.47 3.68 14.66
N ALA A 144 14.99 2.46 14.48
CA ALA A 144 16.18 1.97 15.19
C ALA A 144 17.44 2.83 14.93
N THR A 145 17.51 3.50 13.79
CA THR A 145 18.60 4.45 13.45
C THR A 145 18.26 5.89 13.81
N GLY A 146 17.07 6.15 14.36
CA GLY A 146 16.62 7.47 14.79
C GLY A 146 16.18 8.40 13.65
N ASN A 147 15.91 7.86 12.46
CA ASN A 147 15.50 8.59 11.26
C ASN A 147 13.98 8.58 11.02
N LEU A 148 13.20 7.76 11.74
CA LEU A 148 11.74 7.80 11.72
C LEU A 148 11.21 8.48 12.99
N LYS A 149 10.88 9.77 12.88
CA LYS A 149 10.41 10.59 14.03
C LYS A 149 9.26 11.48 13.65
N THR A 150 8.42 11.82 14.63
CA THR A 150 7.44 12.90 14.50
C THR A 150 8.15 14.24 14.36
N THR A 151 7.74 15.02 13.36
CA THR A 151 8.26 16.35 13.03
C THR A 151 7.08 17.26 12.64
N GLU A 152 7.35 18.50 12.22
CA GLU A 152 6.30 19.39 11.69
C GLU A 152 5.74 18.92 10.35
N GLN A 153 6.45 18.04 9.64
CA GLN A 153 6.10 17.55 8.29
C GLN A 153 5.50 16.14 8.29
N GLN A 154 5.67 15.36 9.37
CA GLN A 154 5.11 14.02 9.50
C GLN A 154 4.79 13.67 10.95
N VAL A 155 3.74 12.88 11.16
CA VAL A 155 3.40 12.30 12.46
C VAL A 155 3.66 10.80 12.40
N VAL A 156 4.48 10.29 13.31
CA VAL A 156 4.75 8.86 13.46
C VAL A 156 4.02 8.36 14.70
N LYS A 157 3.15 7.37 14.52
CA LYS A 157 2.47 6.64 15.59
C LYS A 157 2.91 5.18 15.57
N THR A 158 2.84 4.54 16.71
CA THR A 158 3.09 3.10 16.84
C THR A 158 1.87 2.43 17.45
N GLU A 159 1.39 1.38 16.79
CA GLU A 159 0.32 0.52 17.28
C GLU A 159 0.87 -0.86 17.59
N THR A 160 0.40 -1.49 18.65
CA THR A 160 0.78 -2.87 18.96
C THR A 160 -0.32 -3.80 18.46
N GLN A 161 -0.01 -4.62 17.46
CA GLN A 161 -0.88 -5.70 17.00
C GLN A 161 -0.25 -7.05 17.36
N GLY A 162 -0.79 -7.69 18.41
CA GLY A 162 -0.20 -8.91 18.96
C GLY A 162 1.22 -8.64 19.51
N SER A 163 2.22 -9.30 18.95
CA SER A 163 3.64 -9.10 19.28
C SER A 163 4.37 -8.15 18.33
N GLN A 164 3.68 -7.59 17.33
CA GLN A 164 4.27 -6.72 16.31
C GLN A 164 3.97 -5.24 16.58
N THR A 165 4.99 -4.41 16.41
CA THR A 165 4.86 -2.96 16.38
C THR A 165 4.59 -2.51 14.95
N ILE A 166 3.46 -1.84 14.76
CA ILE A 166 3.03 -1.26 13.49
C ILE A 166 3.30 0.24 13.54
N TYR A 167 4.21 0.71 12.67
CA TYR A 167 4.47 2.13 12.45
C TYR A 167 3.43 2.69 11.49
N VAL A 168 2.73 3.75 11.89
CA VAL A 168 1.76 4.48 11.09
C VAL A 168 2.33 5.88 10.84
N VAL A 169 2.52 6.25 9.58
CA VAL A 169 3.07 7.55 9.17
C VAL A 169 1.95 8.37 8.54
N GLU A 170 1.63 9.51 9.16
CA GLU A 170 0.56 10.39 8.72
C GLU A 170 1.10 11.76 8.33
N SER A 171 0.42 12.41 7.39
CA SER A 171 0.61 13.84 7.17
C SER A 171 -0.05 14.61 8.33
N PRO A 172 0.60 15.64 8.90
CA PRO A 172 0.05 16.42 10.01
C PRO A 172 -1.18 17.23 9.61
N LYS A 173 -1.37 17.48 8.30
CA LYS A 173 -2.54 18.13 7.72
C LYS A 173 -3.11 17.22 6.63
N PRO A 174 -4.41 16.91 6.64
CA PRO A 174 -5.03 16.08 5.60
C PRO A 174 -4.90 16.65 4.19
N GLU A 175 -4.87 17.98 4.06
CA GLU A 175 -4.84 18.69 2.78
C GLU A 175 -3.42 18.88 2.23
N VAL A 176 -2.38 18.59 3.03
CA VAL A 176 -0.98 18.79 2.65
C VAL A 176 -0.22 17.48 2.81
N VAL A 177 -0.01 16.79 1.70
CA VAL A 177 0.80 15.57 1.67
C VAL A 177 2.27 15.94 1.54
N TYR A 178 3.03 15.73 2.60
CA TYR A 178 4.49 15.87 2.57
C TYR A 178 5.12 14.58 2.04
N VAL A 179 5.97 14.71 1.02
CA VAL A 179 6.76 13.60 0.50
C VAL A 179 8.18 13.75 1.02
N PRO A 180 8.65 12.83 1.87
CA PRO A 180 10.00 12.92 2.41
C PRO A 180 11.01 12.66 1.30
N THR A 181 12.06 13.48 1.25
CA THR A 181 13.24 13.23 0.40
C THR A 181 14.33 12.67 1.28
N TYR A 182 14.76 11.44 1.03
CA TYR A 182 15.80 10.78 1.82
C TYR A 182 16.66 9.85 0.97
N ASN A 183 17.84 9.51 1.47
CA ASN A 183 18.70 8.49 0.89
C ASN A 183 18.50 7.17 1.65
N PRO A 184 17.95 6.11 1.02
CA PRO A 184 17.75 4.80 1.64
C PRO A 184 18.99 4.22 2.32
N SER A 185 20.18 4.40 1.72
CA SER A 185 21.44 3.90 2.28
C SER A 185 21.87 4.61 3.56
N VAL A 186 21.25 5.76 3.89
CA VAL A 186 21.52 6.51 5.12
C VAL A 186 20.43 6.22 6.15
N VAL A 187 19.16 6.28 5.75
CA VAL A 187 18.05 6.20 6.71
C VAL A 187 17.85 4.82 7.31
N TYR A 188 18.26 3.75 6.63
CA TYR A 188 18.13 2.38 7.14
C TYR A 188 19.40 1.85 7.80
N GLY A 189 20.46 2.68 7.90
CA GLY A 189 21.78 2.26 8.34
C GLY A 189 22.49 1.37 7.32
N THR A 190 23.38 0.49 7.78
CA THR A 190 24.10 -0.45 6.91
C THR A 190 23.09 -1.35 6.18
N TRP A 191 23.06 -1.24 4.85
CA TRP A 191 22.22 -2.09 4.02
C TRP A 191 22.62 -3.56 4.15
N TRP A 192 21.66 -4.45 4.38
CA TRP A 192 21.91 -5.87 4.69
C TRP A 192 22.12 -6.74 3.45
N TYR A 193 22.02 -6.17 2.24
CA TYR A 193 22.36 -6.84 1.00
C TYR A 193 23.63 -6.26 0.37
N PRO A 194 24.33 -7.02 -0.49
CA PRO A 194 25.53 -6.54 -1.18
C PRO A 194 25.29 -5.32 -2.07
N THR A 195 24.08 -5.21 -2.64
CA THR A 195 23.69 -4.10 -3.52
C THR A 195 22.65 -3.21 -2.83
N PRO A 196 22.99 -1.97 -2.46
CA PRO A 196 22.01 -1.00 -1.99
C PRO A 196 21.02 -0.64 -3.11
N PRO A 197 19.83 -0.15 -2.74
CA PRO A 197 18.79 0.29 -3.69
C PRO A 197 19.20 1.56 -4.46
#